data_AF-A0A8R7PJZ2-F1
#
_entry.id   AF-A0A8R7PJZ2-F1
#
_cell.length_a   1.000
_cell.length_b   1.000
_cell.length_c   1.000
_cell.angle_alpha   90.00
_cell.angle_beta   90.00
_cell.angle_gamma   90.00
#
_symmetry.space_group_name_H-M   'P 1'
#
loop_
_entity.id
_entity.type
_entity.pdbx_description
1 polymer ?
#
loop_
_entity_poly.entity_id
_entity_poly.type
_entity_poly.pdbx_seq_one_letter_code
_entity_poly.pdbx_strand_id
1 'polypeptide(L)'
;MAPPLVAIVRLATASRVLVLTLSLLARLLFRPYDTSASLHPPCLSSPSFPPSASSSNSTATATAISSLAVWDGVHFARSAECGYEYEQSFAFLPLLPASIALLSRSLFAPLVPMLGYRAVLVISGHVLNNVAFVGAAAYFYRLSVLILKDSGAAYRASVLFCFNPASVFYSSLYSESLYALFSLGGLFYLFSGARTVAMIMLALSGSARSNGALNAGYICFEALLQAYDAAIQKKRPMWAVQALVTGFLRSTCVFLPFFAFQAYGYLNICVHGDTDELRPWCKAKLPLLYSFIQSHYWGVGFLRYFQVKQLPNFLLASPVLSLAVYSIVHYTKLLHQLFQSTSIHEQIIAIVDGRLVEAYESSDVATVLKSEISTGPHNKKQGNTEVKKRKSVAASAASAASLDSNVSRGRIVGDNKDECPLLVLPFILHLTFMTFTAFFVMHVQVSTRFLSASPPIYWAASRILAPARGGSCKRWGYFVIVYFVAYILLGSLLFPNFYPFT
;
A
#
# COMPACT_ATOMS: atom_id res chain seq x y z
N MET A 1 -26.62 8.05 -7.92
CA MET A 1 -25.69 7.19 -7.15
C MET A 1 -24.26 7.60 -7.55
N ALA A 2 -23.36 7.89 -6.61
CA ALA A 2 -21.97 8.26 -6.98
C ALA A 2 -21.26 7.05 -7.60
N PRO A 3 -20.32 7.25 -8.56
CA PRO A 3 -19.54 6.15 -9.10
C PRO A 3 -18.76 5.45 -7.97
N PRO A 4 -18.60 4.11 -8.00
CA PRO A 4 -18.03 3.34 -6.88
C PRO A 4 -16.70 3.89 -6.36
N LEU A 5 -15.82 4.39 -7.23
CA LEU A 5 -14.55 4.99 -6.83
C LEU A 5 -14.74 6.25 -5.98
N VAL A 6 -15.67 7.14 -6.33
CA VAL A 6 -15.96 8.35 -5.56
C VAL A 6 -16.54 7.99 -4.19
N ALA A 7 -17.36 6.93 -4.13
CA ALA A 7 -17.87 6.41 -2.87
C ALA A 7 -16.72 5.91 -1.97
N ILE A 8 -15.76 5.15 -2.51
CA ILE A 8 -14.59 4.68 -1.77
C ILE A 8 -13.71 5.84 -1.29
N VAL A 9 -13.45 6.85 -2.13
CA VAL A 9 -12.67 8.03 -1.73
C VAL A 9 -13.34 8.77 -0.57
N ARG A 10 -14.66 9.00 -0.66
CA ARG A 10 -15.43 9.62 0.44
C ARG A 10 -15.39 8.78 1.71
N LEU A 11 -15.51 7.46 1.58
CA LEU A 11 -15.47 6.54 2.71
C LEU A 11 -14.10 6.51 3.38
N ALA A 12 -13.02 6.50 2.60
CA ALA A 12 -11.65 6.55 3.10
C ALA A 12 -11.39 7.86 3.86
N THR A 13 -11.83 8.99 3.30
CA THR A 13 -11.74 10.29 4.00
C THR A 13 -12.54 10.28 5.30
N ALA A 14 -13.79 9.78 5.27
CA ALA A 14 -14.62 9.68 6.46
C ALA A 14 -14.00 8.76 7.53
N SER A 15 -13.37 7.66 7.13
CA SER A 15 -12.71 6.76 8.09
C SER A 15 -11.48 7.40 8.73
N ARG A 16 -10.71 8.22 7.99
CA ARG A 16 -9.59 8.99 8.55
C ARG A 16 -10.07 10.03 9.56
N VAL A 17 -11.10 10.81 9.21
CA VAL A 17 -11.71 11.77 10.13
C VAL A 17 -12.20 11.07 11.39
N LEU A 18 -12.92 9.96 11.26
CA LEU A 18 -13.39 9.16 12.39
C LEU A 18 -12.24 8.75 13.33
N VAL A 19 -11.19 8.12 12.80
CA VAL A 19 -10.05 7.63 13.60
C VAL A 19 -9.32 8.78 14.28
N LEU A 20 -9.10 9.89 13.59
CA LEU A 20 -8.48 11.08 14.18
C LEU A 20 -9.35 11.68 15.29
N THR A 21 -10.66 11.83 15.06
CA THR A 21 -11.59 12.34 16.07
C THR A 21 -11.63 11.45 17.31
N LEU A 22 -11.71 10.13 17.13
CA LEU A 22 -11.67 9.18 18.25
C LEU A 22 -10.34 9.26 19.00
N SER A 23 -9.21 9.38 18.29
CA SER A 23 -7.88 9.46 18.90
C SER A 23 -7.70 10.76 19.69
N LEU A 24 -8.19 11.89 19.15
CA LEU A 24 -8.18 13.18 19.84
C LEU A 24 -9.11 13.16 21.06
N LEU A 25 -10.31 12.59 20.93
CA LEU A 25 -11.23 12.43 22.07
C LEU A 25 -10.60 11.58 23.17
N ALA A 26 -9.95 10.48 22.81
CA ALA A 26 -9.23 9.64 23.76
C ALA A 26 -8.10 10.39 24.47
N ARG A 27 -7.37 11.26 23.77
CA ARG A 27 -6.33 12.13 24.37
C ARG A 27 -6.90 13.19 25.32
N LEU A 28 -8.11 13.66 25.07
CA LEU A 28 -8.77 14.65 25.92
C LEU A 28 -9.36 14.01 27.18
N LEU A 29 -9.87 12.79 27.06
CA LEU A 29 -10.54 12.08 28.17
C LEU A 29 -9.55 11.34 29.09
N PHE A 30 -8.43 10.87 28.56
CA PHE A 30 -7.49 10.04 29.30
C PHE A 30 -6.10 10.69 29.40
N ARG A 31 -5.40 10.45 30.51
CA ARG A 31 -4.00 10.84 30.65
C ARG A 31 -3.11 9.83 29.90
N PRO A 32 -2.06 10.31 29.21
CA PRO A 32 -1.14 9.41 28.55
C PRO A 32 -0.37 8.59 29.58
N TYR A 33 -0.14 7.32 29.26
CA TYR A 33 0.68 6.41 30.05
C TYR A 33 2.16 6.84 30.11
N ASP A 34 2.66 7.45 29.03
CA ASP A 34 4.03 7.93 28.87
C ASP A 34 4.05 9.36 28.30
N THR A 35 4.99 10.18 28.78
CA THR A 35 5.22 11.56 28.32
C THR A 35 6.55 11.70 27.58
N SER A 36 7.26 10.61 27.29
CA SER A 36 8.56 10.61 26.59
C SER A 36 8.54 11.38 25.26
N ALA A 37 7.41 11.40 24.54
CA ALA A 37 7.28 12.20 23.33
C ALA A 37 7.29 13.73 23.51
N SER A 38 7.13 14.23 24.75
CA SER A 38 7.33 15.65 25.02
C SER A 38 8.81 16.01 25.21
N LEU A 39 9.70 15.03 25.29
CA LEU A 39 11.14 15.29 25.32
C LEU A 39 11.60 15.77 23.95
N HIS A 40 12.14 16.98 23.90
CA HIS A 40 12.66 17.61 22.68
C HIS A 40 14.09 18.13 22.92
N PRO A 41 15.09 17.23 22.98
CA PRO A 41 16.48 17.66 23.08
C PRO A 41 16.91 18.42 21.80
N PRO A 42 17.91 19.32 21.86
CA PRO A 42 18.43 20.00 20.67
C PRO A 42 19.04 19.02 19.67
N CYS A 43 19.14 19.41 18.39
CA CYS A 43 19.88 18.63 17.38
C CYS A 43 21.38 18.60 17.74
N LEU A 44 22.04 17.46 17.55
CA LEU A 44 23.47 17.24 17.80
C LEU A 44 24.36 18.02 16.83
N SER A 45 23.90 18.16 15.59
CA SER A 45 24.54 18.99 14.57
C SER A 45 23.54 20.06 14.18
N SER A 46 23.88 21.34 14.33
CA SER A 46 23.06 22.43 13.78
C SER A 46 23.01 22.24 12.27
N PRO A 47 21.85 21.88 11.66
CA PRO A 47 21.74 22.04 10.22
C PRO A 47 21.92 23.54 9.95
N SER A 48 22.71 23.86 8.93
CA SER A 48 23.01 25.21 8.45
C SER A 48 21.76 25.95 7.97
N PHE A 49 20.86 26.26 8.90
CA PHE A 49 19.68 27.09 8.73
C PHE A 49 19.78 28.27 9.70
N PRO A 50 19.19 29.42 9.35
CA PRO A 50 19.36 30.63 10.14
C PRO A 50 18.86 30.38 11.56
N PRO A 51 19.53 30.96 12.58
CA PRO A 51 18.99 31.00 13.93
C PRO A 51 17.78 31.94 13.93
N SER A 52 16.60 31.40 13.66
CA SER A 52 15.35 32.16 13.78
C SER A 52 14.20 31.29 14.29
N ALA A 53 14.43 30.61 15.42
CA ALA A 53 13.39 30.27 16.38
C ALA A 53 13.98 29.78 17.72
N SER A 54 15.14 30.30 18.15
CA SER A 54 15.40 30.32 19.58
C SER A 54 14.44 31.35 20.17
N SER A 55 13.50 30.90 21.01
CA SER A 55 12.54 31.70 21.78
C SER A 55 11.33 32.30 21.04
N SER A 56 10.39 31.46 20.59
CA SER A 56 8.97 31.86 20.64
C SER A 56 8.28 31.07 21.73
N ASN A 57 7.54 31.76 22.61
CA ASN A 57 6.72 31.18 23.66
C ASN A 57 5.98 29.96 23.12
N SER A 58 6.37 28.74 23.52
CA SER A 58 5.68 27.53 23.12
C SER A 58 4.26 27.61 23.67
N THR A 59 3.32 27.95 22.80
CA THR A 59 1.91 28.00 23.18
C THR A 59 1.50 26.60 23.64
N ALA A 60 0.56 26.51 24.60
CA ALA A 60 0.03 25.21 25.03
C ALA A 60 -0.45 24.38 23.82
N THR A 61 -0.97 25.06 22.79
CA THR A 61 -1.37 24.50 21.50
C THR A 61 -0.20 23.88 20.73
N ALA A 62 0.94 24.57 20.63
CA ALA A 62 2.15 24.04 19.97
C ALA A 62 2.68 22.78 20.66
N THR A 63 2.70 22.77 22.00
CA THR A 63 3.12 21.61 22.79
C THR A 63 2.13 20.46 22.63
N ALA A 64 0.83 20.73 22.67
CA ALA A 64 -0.22 19.73 22.47
C ALA A 64 -0.10 19.06 21.10
N ILE A 65 0.07 19.85 20.03
CA ILE A 65 0.25 19.32 18.66
C ILE A 65 1.53 18.50 18.56
N SER A 66 2.64 19.00 19.10
CA SER A 66 3.92 18.29 19.09
C SER A 66 3.84 16.93 19.81
N SER A 67 3.05 16.86 20.89
CA SER A 67 2.82 15.62 21.65
C SER A 67 2.02 14.56 20.89
N LEU A 68 1.41 14.89 19.74
CA LEU A 68 0.73 13.92 18.87
C LEU A 68 1.71 13.02 18.10
N ALA A 69 3.01 13.30 18.12
CA ALA A 69 4.03 12.36 17.68
C ALA A 69 4.21 11.26 18.73
N VAL A 70 3.44 10.18 18.62
CA VAL A 70 3.45 9.05 19.57
C VAL A 70 4.29 7.91 19.00
N TRP A 71 4.94 7.13 19.86
CA TRP A 71 5.70 5.93 19.50
C TRP A 71 6.75 6.22 18.41
N ASP A 72 6.74 5.45 17.32
CA ASP A 72 7.67 5.60 16.19
C ASP A 72 7.56 6.96 15.50
N GLY A 73 6.43 7.66 15.67
CA GLY A 73 6.23 9.01 15.17
C GLY A 73 7.27 10.00 15.70
N VAL A 74 7.75 9.83 16.93
CA VAL A 74 8.81 10.68 17.49
C VAL A 74 10.07 10.60 16.64
N HIS A 75 10.45 9.39 16.23
CA HIS A 75 11.62 9.14 15.39
C HIS A 75 11.44 9.71 13.98
N PHE A 76 10.29 9.52 13.34
CA PHE A 76 10.03 10.10 12.02
C PHE A 76 10.10 11.64 12.03
N ALA A 77 9.47 12.28 13.02
CA ALA A 77 9.55 13.73 13.13
C ALA A 77 10.97 14.20 13.49
N ARG A 78 11.70 13.46 14.34
CA ARG A 78 13.09 13.79 14.68
C ARG A 78 14.01 13.71 13.46
N SER A 79 13.89 12.65 12.65
CA SER A 79 14.64 12.51 11.40
C SER A 79 14.31 13.61 10.39
N ALA A 80 13.06 14.09 10.35
CA ALA A 80 12.67 15.21 9.50
C ALA A 80 13.21 16.57 10.00
N GLU A 81 13.43 16.68 11.32
CA GLU A 81 13.90 17.89 11.98
C GLU A 81 15.43 18.03 11.95
N CYS A 82 16.12 17.01 12.44
CA CYS A 82 17.57 17.02 12.69
C CYS A 82 18.37 16.10 11.74
N GLY A 83 17.70 15.35 10.87
CA GLY A 83 18.34 14.30 10.08
C GLY A 83 18.62 13.03 10.88
N TYR A 84 19.44 12.14 10.33
CA TYR A 84 19.74 10.83 10.90
C TYR A 84 20.95 10.88 11.84
N GLU A 85 20.69 11.28 13.08
CA GLU A 85 21.73 11.50 14.10
C GLU A 85 22.18 10.21 14.80
N TYR A 86 21.24 9.33 15.10
CA TYR A 86 21.49 8.11 15.88
C TYR A 86 21.45 6.86 15.02
N GLU A 87 22.23 5.84 15.40
CA GLU A 87 22.27 4.54 14.71
C GLU A 87 20.86 3.92 14.62
N GLN A 88 20.05 3.99 15.68
CA GLN A 88 18.70 3.42 15.67
C GLN A 88 17.74 4.14 14.72
N SER A 89 18.00 5.42 14.41
CA SER A 89 17.14 6.22 13.53
C SER A 89 17.08 5.66 12.11
N PHE A 90 18.13 4.95 11.66
CA PHE A 90 18.16 4.31 10.34
C PHE A 90 17.21 3.09 10.21
N ALA A 91 16.52 2.70 11.27
CA ALA A 91 15.36 1.79 11.18
C ALA A 91 14.17 2.45 10.45
N PHE A 92 14.08 3.79 10.51
CA PHE A 92 12.99 4.59 9.96
C PHE A 92 13.40 5.16 8.60
N LEU A 93 12.97 4.52 7.52
CA LEU A 93 13.41 4.83 6.16
C LEU A 93 13.01 6.25 5.68
N PRO A 94 13.73 6.82 4.70
CA PRO A 94 13.80 8.27 4.50
C PRO A 94 12.60 8.90 3.81
N LEU A 95 11.72 8.14 3.14
CA LEU A 95 10.66 8.76 2.35
C LEU A 95 9.68 9.57 3.18
N LEU A 96 9.25 9.05 4.34
CA LEU A 96 8.33 9.78 5.22
C LEU A 96 9.00 11.02 5.84
N PRO A 97 10.17 10.92 6.52
CA PRO A 97 10.86 12.10 7.06
C PRO A 97 11.16 13.18 6.01
N ALA A 98 11.64 12.78 4.83
CA ALA A 98 11.94 13.73 3.76
C ALA A 98 10.68 14.44 3.25
N SER A 99 9.57 13.70 3.10
CA SER A 99 8.28 14.29 2.69
C SER A 99 7.70 15.23 3.75
N ILE A 100 7.83 14.88 5.03
CA ILE A 100 7.42 15.75 6.15
C ILE A 100 8.22 17.06 6.13
N ALA A 101 9.56 16.97 6.00
CA ALA A 101 10.44 18.13 5.96
C ALA A 101 10.18 19.01 4.72
N LEU A 102 9.93 18.40 3.55
CA LEU A 102 9.57 19.14 2.35
C LEU A 102 8.25 19.89 2.55
N LEU A 103 7.23 19.22 3.08
CA LEU A 103 5.90 19.81 3.26
C LEU A 103 5.89 20.91 4.32
N SER A 104 6.63 20.74 5.42
CA SER A 104 6.76 21.76 6.46
C SER A 104 7.51 23.01 5.99
N ARG A 105 8.52 22.84 5.13
CA ARG A 105 9.32 23.94 4.57
C ARG A 105 8.72 24.59 3.32
N SER A 106 7.67 24.02 2.76
CA SER A 106 6.95 24.57 1.60
C SER A 106 5.54 25.00 2.00
N LEU A 107 4.54 24.15 1.79
CA LEU A 107 3.12 24.46 1.97
C LEU A 107 2.79 24.97 3.38
N PHE A 108 3.42 24.39 4.40
CA PHE A 108 3.15 24.76 5.80
C PHE A 108 4.20 25.67 6.43
N ALA A 109 5.14 26.20 5.64
CA ALA A 109 6.13 27.17 6.15
C ALA A 109 5.50 28.39 6.85
N PRO A 110 4.38 28.96 6.37
CA PRO A 110 3.72 30.07 7.05
C PRO A 110 3.22 29.77 8.48
N LEU A 111 3.03 28.49 8.84
CA LEU A 111 2.59 28.10 10.19
C LEU A 111 3.75 28.03 11.20
N VAL A 112 5.01 28.01 10.73
CA VAL A 112 6.20 27.83 11.58
C VAL A 112 6.34 28.96 12.61
N PRO A 113 6.19 30.25 12.26
CA PRO A 113 6.25 31.34 13.25
C PRO A 113 5.15 31.27 14.32
N MET A 114 4.00 30.65 14.01
CA MET A 114 2.84 30.60 14.89
C MET A 114 2.86 29.40 15.85
N LEU A 115 3.26 28.23 15.35
CA LEU A 115 3.15 26.95 16.07
C LEU A 115 4.50 26.35 16.45
N GLY A 116 5.60 26.89 15.93
CA GLY A 116 6.93 26.30 16.03
C GLY A 116 7.14 25.16 15.03
N TYR A 117 8.42 24.91 14.71
CA TYR A 117 8.78 23.97 13.65
C TYR A 117 8.36 22.53 13.94
N ARG A 118 8.52 22.06 15.19
CA ARG A 118 8.13 20.71 15.62
C ARG A 118 6.64 20.44 15.39
N ALA A 119 5.77 21.35 15.82
CA ALA A 119 4.33 21.19 15.64
C ALA A 119 3.95 21.15 14.15
N VAL A 120 4.58 21.98 13.31
CA VAL A 120 4.37 21.96 11.86
C VAL A 120 4.82 20.65 11.23
N LEU A 121 5.94 20.06 11.65
CA LEU A 121 6.36 18.73 11.19
C LEU A 121 5.31 17.65 11.53
N VAL A 122 4.75 17.70 12.74
CA VAL A 122 3.71 16.75 13.16
C VAL A 122 2.42 16.94 12.35
N ILE A 123 2.01 18.18 12.08
CA ILE A 123 0.87 18.49 11.19
C ILE A 123 1.14 17.97 9.78
N SER A 124 2.30 18.30 9.20
CA SER A 124 2.72 17.83 7.88
C SER A 124 2.57 16.33 7.75
N GLY A 125 3.07 15.57 8.73
CA GLY A 125 3.01 14.12 8.65
C GLY A 125 1.63 13.52 8.84
N HIS A 126 0.77 14.11 9.70
CA HIS A 126 -0.64 13.69 9.78
C HIS A 126 -1.36 13.95 8.46
N VAL A 127 -1.22 15.16 7.88
CA VAL A 127 -1.84 15.50 6.58
C VAL A 127 -1.36 14.53 5.50
N LEU A 128 -0.04 14.33 5.41
CA LEU A 128 0.56 13.47 4.40
C LEU A 128 0.07 12.02 4.53
N ASN A 129 0.05 11.46 5.74
CA ASN A 129 -0.34 10.06 5.94
C ASN A 129 -1.83 9.83 5.63
N ASN A 130 -2.70 10.78 5.99
CA ASN A 130 -4.14 10.67 5.73
C ASN A 130 -4.47 10.88 4.24
N VAL A 131 -3.83 11.83 3.56
CA VAL A 131 -3.97 12.00 2.09
C VAL A 131 -3.43 10.78 1.35
N ALA A 132 -2.27 10.26 1.77
CA ALA A 132 -1.68 9.06 1.18
C ALA A 132 -2.61 7.85 1.34
N PHE A 133 -3.30 7.71 2.49
CA PHE A 133 -4.25 6.63 2.70
C PHE A 133 -5.45 6.70 1.75
N VAL A 134 -6.00 7.90 1.53
CA VAL A 134 -7.11 8.10 0.58
C VAL A 134 -6.68 7.69 -0.84
N GLY A 135 -5.48 8.09 -1.25
CA GLY A 135 -4.90 7.64 -2.52
C GLY A 135 -4.68 6.12 -2.56
N ALA A 136 -4.19 5.52 -1.48
CA ALA A 136 -4.00 4.08 -1.36
C ALA A 136 -5.33 3.32 -1.49
N ALA A 137 -6.42 3.82 -0.89
CA ALA A 137 -7.75 3.21 -0.99
C ALA A 137 -8.33 3.30 -2.41
N ALA A 138 -8.07 4.39 -3.13
CA ALA A 138 -8.44 4.54 -4.53
C ALA A 138 -7.70 3.52 -5.41
N TYR A 139 -6.38 3.37 -5.26
CA TYR A 139 -5.60 2.35 -5.97
C TYR A 139 -6.00 0.94 -5.56
N PHE A 140 -6.29 0.70 -4.28
CA PHE A 140 -6.77 -0.59 -3.78
C PHE A 140 -8.04 -1.03 -4.51
N TYR A 141 -9.03 -0.14 -4.63
CA TYR A 141 -10.27 -0.44 -5.35
C TYR A 141 -10.01 -0.76 -6.82
N ARG A 142 -9.24 0.11 -7.53
CA ARG A 142 -8.92 -0.10 -8.95
C ARG A 142 -8.17 -1.41 -9.19
N LEU A 143 -7.17 -1.69 -8.37
CA LEU A 143 -6.42 -2.95 -8.42
C LEU A 143 -7.32 -4.15 -8.14
N SER A 144 -8.23 -4.04 -7.15
CA SER A 144 -9.14 -5.13 -6.81
C SER A 144 -10.12 -5.43 -7.94
N VAL A 145 -10.66 -4.41 -8.61
CA VAL A 145 -11.51 -4.60 -9.81
C VAL A 145 -10.72 -5.29 -10.92
N LEU A 146 -9.49 -4.83 -11.17
CA LEU A 146 -8.61 -5.38 -12.21
C LEU A 146 -8.29 -6.86 -11.98
N ILE A 147 -7.95 -7.24 -10.74
CA ILE A 147 -7.52 -8.61 -10.42
C ILE A 147 -8.70 -9.55 -10.20
N LEU A 148 -9.74 -9.12 -9.47
CA LEU A 148 -10.86 -10.00 -9.11
C LEU A 148 -11.90 -10.12 -10.22
N LYS A 149 -11.96 -9.16 -11.15
CA LYS A 149 -13.02 -9.04 -12.17
C LYS A 149 -14.45 -9.05 -11.60
N ASP A 150 -14.60 -8.80 -10.30
CA ASP A 150 -15.86 -8.66 -9.57
C ASP A 150 -15.88 -7.32 -8.82
N SER A 151 -16.58 -6.34 -9.39
CA SER A 151 -16.74 -5.00 -8.81
C SER A 151 -17.41 -5.02 -7.43
N GLY A 152 -18.28 -5.99 -7.16
CA GLY A 152 -18.95 -6.15 -5.87
C GLY A 152 -18.00 -6.66 -4.78
N ALA A 153 -17.20 -7.69 -5.09
CA ALA A 153 -16.16 -8.16 -4.17
C ALA A 153 -15.05 -7.13 -3.98
N ALA A 154 -14.65 -6.42 -5.04
CA ALA A 154 -13.68 -5.33 -4.98
C ALA A 154 -14.17 -4.20 -4.06
N TYR A 155 -15.43 -3.76 -4.22
CA TYR A 155 -16.02 -2.73 -3.36
C TYR A 155 -16.05 -3.16 -1.88
N ARG A 156 -16.53 -4.38 -1.58
CA ARG A 156 -16.54 -4.91 -0.21
C ARG A 156 -15.13 -4.98 0.39
N ALA A 157 -14.13 -5.42 -0.39
CA ALA A 157 -12.74 -5.46 0.06
C ALA A 157 -12.19 -4.05 0.33
N SER A 158 -12.50 -3.07 -0.52
CA SER A 158 -12.11 -1.67 -0.32
C SER A 158 -12.74 -1.05 0.91
N VAL A 159 -14.00 -1.36 1.22
CA VAL A 159 -14.67 -0.92 2.46
C VAL A 159 -13.90 -1.46 3.68
N LEU A 160 -13.55 -2.74 3.68
CA LEU A 160 -12.75 -3.35 4.75
C LEU A 160 -11.35 -2.70 4.85
N PHE A 161 -10.70 -2.40 3.72
CA PHE A 161 -9.42 -1.68 3.71
C PHE A 161 -9.53 -0.28 4.33
N CYS A 162 -10.62 0.45 4.03
CA CYS A 162 -10.89 1.78 4.61
C CYS A 162 -11.02 1.75 6.14
N PHE A 163 -11.43 0.61 6.70
CA PHE A 163 -11.60 0.37 8.14
C PHE A 163 -10.69 -0.75 8.64
N ASN A 164 -9.45 -0.81 8.13
CA ASN A 164 -8.56 -1.89 8.51
C ASN A 164 -8.15 -1.83 10.00
N PRO A 165 -7.83 -2.97 10.64
CA PRO A 165 -7.43 -3.05 12.05
C PRO A 165 -6.19 -2.22 12.43
N ALA A 166 -5.32 -1.89 11.47
CA ALA A 166 -4.14 -1.04 11.66
C ALA A 166 -4.43 0.46 11.42
N SER A 167 -5.70 0.88 11.36
CA SER A 167 -6.09 2.23 10.89
C SER A 167 -5.44 3.39 11.66
N VAL A 168 -5.07 3.20 12.93
CA VAL A 168 -4.33 4.22 13.70
C VAL A 168 -2.95 4.51 13.10
N PHE A 169 -2.23 3.50 12.60
CA PHE A 169 -0.95 3.68 11.92
C PHE A 169 -1.11 4.35 10.55
N TYR A 170 -2.26 4.16 9.91
CA TYR A 170 -2.60 4.85 8.66
C TYR A 170 -3.13 6.28 8.85
N SER A 171 -3.35 6.71 10.09
CA SER A 171 -3.90 8.04 10.42
C SER A 171 -2.93 8.90 11.24
N SER A 172 -1.96 8.28 11.92
CA SER A 172 -0.93 8.94 12.73
C SER A 172 0.37 9.16 11.94
N LEU A 173 1.42 9.66 12.61
CA LEU A 173 2.72 9.95 12.00
C LEU A 173 3.55 8.69 11.71
N TYR A 174 3.16 7.92 10.70
CA TYR A 174 3.66 6.57 10.43
C TYR A 174 3.83 6.33 8.91
N SER A 175 4.66 5.36 8.51
CA SER A 175 5.02 5.17 7.08
C SER A 175 4.06 4.27 6.30
N GLU A 176 3.08 3.69 6.99
CA GLU A 176 2.12 2.70 6.50
C GLU A 176 1.30 3.22 5.32
N SER A 177 0.79 4.46 5.36
CA SER A 177 -0.04 4.97 4.25
C SER A 177 0.77 5.32 3.02
N LEU A 178 1.99 5.89 3.19
CA LEU A 178 2.89 6.11 2.05
C LEU A 178 3.33 4.79 1.43
N TYR A 179 3.69 3.81 2.25
CA TYR A 179 4.01 2.47 1.79
C TYR A 179 2.85 1.85 1.01
N ALA A 180 1.62 1.92 1.54
CA ALA A 180 0.44 1.39 0.86
C ALA A 180 0.11 2.15 -0.43
N LEU A 181 0.21 3.48 -0.45
CA LEU A 181 -0.01 4.30 -1.64
C LEU A 181 0.91 3.87 -2.78
N PHE A 182 2.21 3.80 -2.50
CA PHE A 182 3.21 3.48 -3.51
C PHE A 182 3.24 1.99 -3.88
N SER A 183 3.00 1.09 -2.93
CA SER A 183 2.88 -0.35 -3.22
C SER A 183 1.65 -0.64 -4.05
N LEU A 184 0.46 -0.23 -3.61
CA LEU A 184 -0.80 -0.53 -4.30
C LEU A 184 -0.91 0.21 -5.63
N GLY A 185 -0.44 1.47 -5.69
CA GLY A 185 -0.38 2.21 -6.94
C GLY A 185 0.62 1.60 -7.93
N GLY A 186 1.80 1.20 -7.45
CA GLY A 186 2.79 0.50 -8.27
C GLY A 186 2.27 -0.83 -8.81
N LEU A 187 1.55 -1.60 -7.99
CA LEU A 187 0.88 -2.83 -8.41
C LEU A 187 -0.22 -2.55 -9.44
N PHE A 188 -1.07 -1.54 -9.21
CA PHE A 188 -2.08 -1.14 -10.18
C PHE A 188 -1.44 -0.84 -11.55
N TYR A 189 -0.42 0.02 -11.61
CA TYR A 189 0.24 0.35 -12.88
C TYR A 189 0.99 -0.84 -13.49
N LEU A 190 1.52 -1.76 -12.68
CA LEU A 190 2.18 -2.97 -13.18
C LEU A 190 1.18 -3.84 -13.94
N PHE A 191 0.01 -4.09 -13.36
CA PHE A 191 -1.02 -4.91 -13.97
C PHE A 191 -1.79 -4.18 -15.08
N SER A 192 -1.88 -2.85 -15.06
CA SER A 192 -2.41 -2.03 -16.16
C SER A 192 -1.42 -1.80 -17.31
N GLY A 193 -0.18 -2.29 -17.21
CA GLY A 193 0.82 -2.22 -18.30
C GLY A 193 1.74 -0.99 -18.30
N ALA A 194 1.55 -0.02 -17.40
CA ALA A 194 2.40 1.16 -17.26
C ALA A 194 3.67 0.86 -16.43
N ARG A 195 4.52 -0.03 -16.95
CA ARG A 195 5.64 -0.65 -16.22
C ARG A 195 6.69 0.32 -15.67
N THR A 196 6.94 1.45 -16.33
CA THR A 196 7.90 2.46 -15.83
C THR A 196 7.38 3.17 -14.60
N VAL A 197 6.11 3.60 -14.62
CA VAL A 197 5.45 4.23 -13.46
C VAL A 197 5.37 3.22 -12.32
N ALA A 198 5.02 1.96 -12.63
CA ALA A 198 5.01 0.88 -11.68
C ALA A 198 6.37 0.71 -10.97
N MET A 199 7.46 0.63 -11.73
CA MET A 199 8.81 0.50 -11.17
C MET A 199 9.16 1.67 -10.24
N ILE A 200 8.88 2.91 -10.63
CA ILE A 200 9.15 4.09 -9.80
C ILE A 200 8.35 4.05 -8.50
N MET A 201 7.04 3.75 -8.58
CA MET A 201 6.20 3.64 -7.39
C MET A 201 6.62 2.49 -6.48
N LEU A 202 6.95 1.32 -7.03
CA LEU A 202 7.42 0.19 -6.23
C LEU A 202 8.78 0.48 -5.59
N ALA A 203 9.70 1.17 -6.26
CA ALA A 203 10.95 1.64 -5.67
C ALA A 203 10.70 2.64 -4.52
N LEU A 204 9.80 3.61 -4.70
CA LEU A 204 9.40 4.54 -3.63
C LEU A 204 8.78 3.82 -2.43
N SER A 205 8.03 2.73 -2.65
CA SER A 205 7.52 1.91 -1.54
C SER A 205 8.66 1.34 -0.68
N GLY A 206 9.78 0.95 -1.30
CA GLY A 206 11.00 0.50 -0.64
C GLY A 206 11.69 1.60 0.18
N SER A 207 11.50 2.87 -0.18
CA SER A 207 11.97 4.03 0.60
C SER A 207 11.07 4.41 1.76
N ALA A 208 9.80 3.95 1.78
CA ALA A 208 8.92 4.12 2.94
C ALA A 208 9.18 3.03 3.99
N ARG A 209 9.37 1.79 3.54
CA ARG A 209 9.58 0.62 4.39
C ARG A 209 10.42 -0.44 3.67
N SER A 210 11.25 -1.15 4.42
CA SER A 210 12.16 -2.19 3.91
C SER A 210 11.43 -3.32 3.19
N ASN A 211 10.22 -3.69 3.62
CA ASN A 211 9.41 -4.72 2.96
C ASN A 211 8.91 -4.30 1.56
N GLY A 212 9.01 -3.03 1.17
CA GLY A 212 8.77 -2.61 -0.22
C GLY A 212 9.76 -3.20 -1.22
N ALA A 213 10.96 -3.60 -0.79
CA ALA A 213 11.91 -4.30 -1.65
C ALA A 213 11.35 -5.64 -2.17
N LEU A 214 10.49 -6.31 -1.40
CA LEU A 214 9.84 -7.56 -1.78
C LEU A 214 8.85 -7.39 -2.95
N ASN A 215 8.45 -6.15 -3.26
CA ASN A 215 7.59 -5.87 -4.40
C ASN A 215 8.28 -6.16 -5.75
N ALA A 216 9.61 -6.30 -5.78
CA ALA A 216 10.35 -6.77 -6.95
C ALA A 216 9.84 -8.15 -7.45
N GLY A 217 9.31 -8.98 -6.56
CA GLY A 217 8.72 -10.28 -6.92
C GLY A 217 7.57 -10.18 -7.92
N TYR A 218 6.77 -9.11 -7.87
CA TYR A 218 5.69 -8.88 -8.83
C TYR A 218 6.20 -8.56 -10.23
N ILE A 219 7.30 -7.79 -10.33
CA ILE A 219 7.96 -7.49 -11.60
C ILE A 219 8.58 -8.77 -12.18
N CYS A 220 9.23 -9.58 -11.35
CA CYS A 220 9.75 -10.88 -11.76
C CYS A 220 8.63 -11.79 -12.30
N PHE A 221 7.49 -11.86 -11.61
CA PHE A 221 6.34 -12.63 -12.08
C PHE A 221 5.82 -12.13 -13.43
N GLU A 222 5.68 -10.81 -13.61
CA GLU A 222 5.26 -10.22 -14.87
C GLU A 222 6.24 -10.54 -16.02
N ALA A 223 7.54 -10.47 -15.74
CA ALA A 223 8.59 -10.79 -16.70
C ALA A 223 8.59 -12.28 -17.09
N LEU A 224 8.34 -13.18 -16.14
CA LEU A 224 8.20 -14.62 -16.40
C LEU A 224 7.00 -14.90 -17.31
N LEU A 225 5.85 -14.25 -17.07
CA LEU A 225 4.68 -14.38 -17.94
C LEU A 225 4.97 -13.90 -19.38
N GLN A 226 5.63 -12.76 -19.53
CA GLN A 226 6.01 -12.24 -20.85
C GLN A 226 7.05 -13.11 -21.54
N ALA A 227 8.01 -13.65 -20.80
CA ALA A 227 9.01 -14.55 -21.33
C ALA A 227 8.38 -15.85 -21.83
N TYR A 228 7.42 -16.39 -21.08
CA TYR A 228 6.64 -17.56 -21.48
C TYR A 228 5.84 -17.31 -22.76
N ASP A 229 5.10 -16.20 -22.82
CA ASP A 229 4.35 -15.79 -24.03
C ASP A 229 5.27 -15.66 -25.25
N ALA A 230 6.39 -14.93 -25.10
CA ALA A 230 7.35 -14.71 -26.17
C ALA A 230 8.01 -16.01 -26.65
N ALA A 231 8.41 -16.90 -25.74
CA ALA A 231 9.10 -18.14 -26.07
C ALA A 231 8.16 -19.19 -26.67
N ILE A 232 6.99 -19.40 -26.06
CA ILE A 232 6.10 -20.53 -26.38
C ILE A 232 5.06 -20.13 -27.43
N GLN A 233 4.34 -19.02 -27.22
CA GLN A 233 3.25 -18.64 -28.13
C GLN A 233 3.80 -17.98 -29.39
N LYS A 234 4.67 -16.98 -29.22
CA LYS A 234 5.22 -16.20 -30.33
C LYS A 234 6.43 -16.86 -30.99
N LYS A 235 6.97 -17.94 -30.40
CA LYS A 235 8.17 -18.68 -30.86
C LYS A 235 9.38 -17.77 -31.11
N ARG A 236 9.54 -16.74 -30.28
CA ARG A 236 10.59 -15.71 -30.36
C ARG A 236 11.45 -15.73 -29.09
N PRO A 237 12.43 -16.65 -28.97
CA PRO A 237 13.21 -16.81 -27.73
C PRO A 237 14.04 -15.56 -27.38
N MET A 238 14.50 -14.80 -28.38
CA MET A 238 15.23 -13.55 -28.12
C MET A 238 14.39 -12.50 -27.39
N TRP A 239 13.09 -12.42 -27.71
CA TRP A 239 12.15 -11.54 -27.02
C TRP A 239 11.87 -12.01 -25.59
N ALA A 240 11.89 -13.33 -25.37
CA ALA A 240 11.79 -13.89 -24.03
C ALA A 240 13.01 -13.53 -23.17
N VAL A 241 14.22 -13.66 -23.71
CA VAL A 241 15.46 -13.22 -23.04
C VAL A 241 15.40 -11.72 -22.75
N GLN A 242 14.97 -10.90 -23.71
CA GLN A 242 14.79 -9.47 -23.51
C GLN A 242 13.79 -9.14 -22.39
N ALA A 243 12.67 -9.88 -22.30
CA ALA A 243 11.70 -9.72 -21.22
C ALA A 243 12.30 -10.06 -19.85
N LEU A 244 13.09 -11.14 -19.75
CA LEU A 244 13.79 -11.52 -18.52
C LEU A 244 14.84 -10.50 -18.10
N VAL A 245 15.68 -10.04 -19.03
CA VAL A 245 16.70 -9.01 -18.76
C VAL A 245 16.04 -7.70 -18.32
N THR A 246 14.99 -7.26 -19.02
CA THR A 246 14.24 -6.05 -18.64
C THR A 246 13.59 -6.20 -17.27
N GLY A 247 13.02 -7.37 -16.98
CA GLY A 247 12.48 -7.71 -15.67
C GLY A 247 13.53 -7.63 -14.57
N PHE A 248 14.69 -8.25 -14.78
CA PHE A 248 15.81 -8.22 -13.85
C PHE A 248 16.32 -6.80 -13.56
N LEU A 249 16.51 -5.98 -14.60
CA LEU A 249 16.94 -4.59 -14.44
C LEU A 249 15.90 -3.77 -13.64
N ARG A 250 14.61 -3.91 -13.97
CA ARG A 250 13.53 -3.23 -13.25
C ARG A 250 13.41 -3.69 -11.79
N SER A 251 13.53 -5.00 -11.54
CA SER A 251 13.54 -5.54 -10.18
C SER A 251 14.72 -5.00 -9.38
N THR A 252 15.90 -4.87 -9.99
CA THR A 252 17.08 -4.26 -9.35
C THR A 252 16.82 -2.81 -8.96
N CYS A 253 16.12 -2.03 -9.81
CA CYS A 253 15.73 -0.66 -9.47
C CYS A 253 14.83 -0.56 -8.24
N VAL A 254 14.01 -1.58 -7.93
CA VAL A 254 13.17 -1.61 -6.72
C VAL A 254 14.00 -1.72 -5.44
N PHE A 255 15.16 -2.41 -5.51
CA PHE A 255 16.08 -2.53 -4.37
C PHE A 255 16.97 -1.30 -4.17
N LEU A 256 17.19 -0.50 -5.22
CA LEU A 256 18.12 0.62 -5.23
C LEU A 256 17.92 1.59 -4.04
N PRO A 257 16.70 2.05 -3.71
CA PRO A 257 16.54 3.04 -2.65
C PRO A 257 16.86 2.48 -1.25
N PHE A 258 16.57 1.20 -1.01
CA PHE A 258 16.92 0.54 0.24
C PHE A 258 18.44 0.51 0.43
N PHE A 259 19.17 0.04 -0.58
CA PHE A 259 20.64 -0.04 -0.52
C PHE A 259 21.31 1.34 -0.53
N ALA A 260 20.76 2.32 -1.26
CA ALA A 260 21.22 3.70 -1.20
C ALA A 260 21.12 4.26 0.23
N PHE A 261 20.04 3.95 0.94
CA PHE A 261 19.88 4.36 2.33
C PHE A 261 20.80 3.60 3.29
N GLN A 262 21.09 2.32 3.04
CA GLN A 262 22.12 1.58 3.79
C GLN A 262 23.51 2.21 3.60
N ALA A 263 23.85 2.58 2.36
CA ALA A 263 25.12 3.24 2.04
C ALA A 263 25.21 4.62 2.71
N TYR A 264 24.11 5.39 2.70
CA TYR A 264 24.03 6.66 3.42
C TYR A 264 24.31 6.49 4.92
N GLY A 265 23.74 5.47 5.56
CA GLY A 265 24.02 5.16 6.97
C GLY A 265 25.45 4.71 7.23
N TYR A 266 26.04 3.92 6.33
CA TYR A 266 27.46 3.56 6.40
C TYR A 266 28.36 4.79 6.31
N LEU A 267 28.08 5.71 5.38
CA LEU A 267 28.86 6.94 5.25
C LEU A 267 28.74 7.81 6.51
N ASN A 268 27.54 7.99 7.05
CA ASN A 268 27.34 8.83 8.23
C ASN A 268 27.97 8.26 9.51
N ILE A 269 27.85 6.95 9.74
CA ILE A 269 28.25 6.33 11.01
C ILE A 269 29.67 5.74 10.96
N CYS A 270 30.04 5.06 9.88
CA CYS A 270 31.32 4.35 9.79
C CYS A 270 32.45 5.20 9.21
N VAL A 271 32.15 6.21 8.37
CA VAL A 271 33.17 7.02 7.70
C VAL A 271 33.31 8.39 8.34
N HIS A 272 32.19 9.09 8.56
CA HIS A 272 32.17 10.43 9.13
C HIS A 272 31.83 10.44 10.64
N GLY A 273 31.69 9.27 11.26
CA GLY A 273 31.38 9.16 12.68
C GLY A 273 32.61 9.47 13.54
N ASP A 274 32.43 10.30 14.57
CA ASP A 274 33.49 10.82 15.44
C ASP A 274 33.90 9.85 16.56
N THR A 275 33.60 8.56 16.41
CA THR A 275 33.86 7.53 17.44
C THR A 275 35.13 6.75 17.15
N ASP A 276 36.08 6.76 18.09
CA ASP A 276 37.35 6.03 18.01
C ASP A 276 37.17 4.51 17.81
N GLU A 277 36.05 3.94 18.27
CA GLU A 277 35.72 2.53 18.05
C GLU A 277 34.68 2.32 16.95
N LEU A 278 35.13 1.73 15.85
CA LEU A 278 34.26 1.37 14.73
C LEU A 278 33.27 0.25 15.12
N ARG A 279 31.99 0.46 14.84
CA ARG A 279 30.90 -0.48 15.15
C ARG A 279 31.12 -1.85 14.46
N PRO A 280 30.69 -2.97 15.07
CA PRO A 280 30.95 -4.31 14.52
C PRO A 280 30.41 -4.53 13.10
N TRP A 281 29.26 -3.94 12.76
CA TRP A 281 28.67 -4.07 11.43
C TRP A 281 29.42 -3.28 10.36
N CYS A 282 30.17 -2.23 10.72
CA CYS A 282 31.05 -1.52 9.78
C CYS A 282 32.20 -2.43 9.30
N LYS A 283 32.65 -3.38 10.13
CA LYS A 283 33.74 -4.33 9.83
C LYS A 283 33.25 -5.59 9.10
N ALA A 284 31.95 -5.77 8.91
CA ALA A 284 31.38 -6.95 8.28
C ALA A 284 31.64 -6.94 6.76
N LYS A 285 31.76 -8.13 6.14
CA LYS A 285 31.92 -8.27 4.68
C LYS A 285 30.85 -7.53 3.87
N LEU A 286 29.63 -7.52 4.39
CA LEU A 286 28.53 -6.73 3.87
C LEU A 286 27.98 -5.87 5.02
N PRO A 287 28.32 -4.57 5.10
CA PRO A 287 27.95 -3.72 6.23
C PRO A 287 26.48 -3.29 6.15
N LEU A 288 25.58 -4.20 6.55
CA LEU A 288 24.13 -3.97 6.55
C LEU A 288 23.66 -3.40 7.90
N LEU A 289 23.60 -2.07 7.96
CA LEU A 289 23.11 -1.32 9.13
C LEU A 289 21.71 -1.78 9.57
N TYR A 290 20.76 -1.92 8.65
CA TYR A 290 19.38 -2.31 8.97
C TYR A 290 19.30 -3.68 9.63
N SER A 291 20.08 -4.66 9.15
CA SER A 291 20.11 -6.01 9.75
C SER A 291 20.70 -5.96 11.17
N PHE A 292 21.77 -5.19 11.35
CA PHE A 292 22.38 -4.98 12.66
C PHE A 292 21.39 -4.35 13.64
N ILE A 293 20.73 -3.27 13.23
CA ILE A 293 19.69 -2.57 14.00
C ILE A 293 18.60 -3.56 14.46
N GLN A 294 18.00 -4.29 13.51
CA GLN A 294 16.92 -5.24 13.78
C GLN A 294 17.34 -6.31 14.80
N SER A 295 18.54 -6.88 14.67
CA SER A 295 19.04 -7.91 15.58
C SER A 295 19.51 -7.35 16.93
N HIS A 296 20.29 -6.27 16.93
CA HIS A 296 20.97 -5.76 18.13
C HIS A 296 20.05 -4.97 19.05
N TYR A 297 19.26 -4.04 18.50
CA TYR A 297 18.39 -3.17 19.31
C TYR A 297 17.00 -3.76 19.51
N TRP A 298 16.45 -4.40 18.48
CA TRP A 298 15.11 -4.97 18.57
C TRP A 298 15.10 -6.48 18.82
N GLY A 299 16.22 -7.20 18.74
CA GLY A 299 16.21 -8.65 19.00
C GLY A 299 15.45 -9.47 17.95
N VAL A 300 15.23 -8.93 16.75
CA VAL A 300 14.58 -9.64 15.64
C VAL A 300 15.45 -10.81 15.18
N GLY A 301 14.81 -11.93 14.84
CA GLY A 301 15.47 -13.13 14.36
C GLY A 301 14.60 -14.36 14.49
N PHE A 302 14.94 -15.40 13.74
CA PHE A 302 14.17 -16.63 13.67
C PHE A 302 13.91 -17.22 15.07
N LEU A 303 12.64 -17.36 15.41
CA LEU A 303 12.09 -17.87 16.67
C LEU A 303 12.52 -17.13 17.96
N ARG A 304 13.24 -16.01 17.87
CA ARG A 304 13.73 -15.26 19.06
C ARG A 304 12.60 -14.72 19.93
N TYR A 305 11.44 -14.46 19.34
CA TYR A 305 10.27 -13.92 20.02
C TYR A 305 9.38 -14.96 20.71
N PHE A 306 9.62 -16.26 20.50
CA PHE A 306 8.81 -17.35 21.06
C PHE A 306 9.16 -17.58 22.54
N GLN A 307 8.65 -16.69 23.39
CA GLN A 307 8.79 -16.75 24.84
C GLN A 307 7.41 -16.75 25.49
N VAL A 308 7.24 -17.48 26.59
CA VAL A 308 5.94 -17.60 27.30
C VAL A 308 5.37 -16.23 27.68
N LYS A 309 6.24 -15.29 28.07
CA LYS A 309 5.86 -13.91 28.41
C LYS A 309 5.21 -13.13 27.25
N GLN A 310 5.42 -13.56 26.01
CA GLN A 310 4.88 -12.91 24.82
C GLN A 310 3.52 -13.48 24.37
N LEU A 311 2.98 -14.48 25.07
CA LEU A 311 1.70 -15.11 24.72
C LEU A 311 0.54 -14.10 24.51
N PRO A 312 0.37 -13.04 25.34
CA PRO A 312 -0.65 -12.02 25.08
C PRO A 312 -0.51 -11.33 23.72
N ASN A 313 0.73 -11.14 23.25
CA ASN A 313 1.00 -10.51 21.96
C ASN A 313 0.65 -11.43 20.79
N PHE A 314 0.87 -12.74 20.93
CA PHE A 314 0.39 -13.71 19.95
C PHE A 314 -1.13 -13.72 19.87
N LEU A 315 -1.84 -13.60 21.00
CA LEU A 315 -3.30 -13.47 21.01
C LEU A 315 -3.75 -12.20 20.29
N LEU A 316 -3.07 -11.07 20.53
CA LEU A 316 -3.38 -9.80 19.87
C LEU A 316 -3.11 -9.83 18.35
N ALA A 317 -2.12 -10.59 17.89
CA ALA A 317 -1.83 -10.77 16.47
C ALA A 317 -2.66 -11.89 15.81
N SER A 318 -3.30 -12.75 16.60
CA SER A 318 -3.99 -13.94 16.10
C SER A 318 -5.08 -13.65 15.04
N PRO A 319 -5.89 -12.56 15.10
CA PRO A 319 -6.94 -12.37 14.11
C PRO A 319 -6.40 -12.06 12.71
N VAL A 320 -5.37 -11.20 12.60
CA VAL A 320 -4.76 -10.89 11.29
C VAL A 320 -4.02 -12.10 10.73
N LEU A 321 -3.30 -12.85 11.56
CA LEU A 321 -2.58 -14.05 11.14
C LEU A 321 -3.54 -15.14 10.69
N SER A 322 -4.64 -15.34 11.41
CA SER A 322 -5.69 -16.31 11.05
C SER A 322 -6.35 -15.94 9.72
N LEU A 323 -6.63 -14.66 9.50
CA LEU A 323 -7.20 -14.18 8.23
C LEU A 323 -6.21 -14.32 7.06
N ALA A 324 -4.91 -14.08 7.30
CA ALA A 324 -3.86 -14.29 6.32
C ALA A 324 -3.71 -15.77 5.94
N VAL A 325 -3.65 -16.67 6.94
CA VAL A 325 -3.60 -18.13 6.72
C VAL A 325 -4.85 -18.61 5.98
N TYR A 326 -6.04 -18.14 6.37
CA TYR A 326 -7.28 -18.45 5.65
C TYR A 326 -7.21 -18.01 4.19
N SER A 327 -6.75 -16.77 3.92
CA SER A 327 -6.58 -16.25 2.56
C SER A 327 -5.63 -17.12 1.73
N ILE A 328 -4.46 -17.47 2.28
CA ILE A 328 -3.48 -18.34 1.64
C ILE A 328 -4.11 -19.69 1.31
N VAL A 329 -4.68 -20.38 2.30
CA VAL A 329 -5.27 -21.72 2.11
C VAL A 329 -6.40 -21.68 1.09
N HIS A 330 -7.26 -20.66 1.14
CA HIS A 330 -8.39 -20.52 0.23
C HIS A 330 -7.93 -20.37 -1.23
N TYR A 331 -7.05 -19.40 -1.50
CA TYR A 331 -6.60 -19.14 -2.86
C TYR A 331 -5.65 -20.22 -3.38
N THR A 332 -4.84 -20.87 -2.53
CA THR A 332 -4.03 -22.03 -2.93
C THR A 332 -4.93 -23.21 -3.34
N LYS A 333 -6.03 -23.46 -2.62
CA LYS A 333 -7.00 -24.50 -3.03
C LYS A 333 -7.67 -24.15 -4.37
N LEU A 334 -8.07 -22.89 -4.56
CA LEU A 334 -8.65 -22.43 -5.82
C LEU A 334 -7.67 -22.58 -6.99
N LEU A 335 -6.41 -22.18 -6.80
CA LEU A 335 -5.34 -22.36 -7.78
C LEU A 335 -5.10 -23.83 -8.09
N HIS A 336 -5.06 -24.69 -7.07
CA HIS A 336 -4.85 -26.13 -7.24
C HIS A 336 -5.98 -26.78 -8.05
N GLN A 337 -7.24 -26.45 -7.75
CA GLN A 337 -8.40 -26.92 -8.50
C GLN A 337 -8.35 -26.45 -9.95
N LEU A 338 -7.95 -25.20 -10.19
CA LEU A 338 -7.83 -24.65 -11.54
C LEU A 338 -6.71 -25.35 -12.34
N PHE A 339 -5.56 -25.65 -11.71
CA PHE A 339 -4.48 -26.38 -12.38
C PHE A 339 -4.83 -27.84 -12.66
N GLN A 340 -5.78 -28.44 -11.94
CA GLN A 340 -6.32 -29.75 -12.26
C GLN A 340 -7.32 -29.71 -13.42
N SER A 341 -8.11 -28.63 -13.55
CA SER A 341 -9.15 -28.53 -14.57
C SER A 341 -8.66 -28.01 -15.92
N THR A 342 -7.61 -27.20 -15.93
CA THR A 342 -7.21 -26.40 -17.09
C THR A 342 -5.69 -26.32 -17.17
N SER A 343 -5.13 -26.48 -18.37
CA SER A 343 -3.67 -26.43 -18.55
C SER A 343 -3.14 -25.04 -18.16
N ILE A 344 -1.97 -25.00 -17.52
CA ILE A 344 -1.26 -23.74 -17.22
C ILE A 344 -1.10 -22.89 -18.48
N HIS A 345 -0.88 -23.53 -19.64
CA HIS A 345 -0.73 -22.87 -20.92
C HIS A 345 -1.96 -22.03 -21.30
N GLU A 346 -3.16 -22.62 -21.20
CA GLU A 346 -4.43 -21.95 -21.54
C GLU A 346 -4.71 -20.75 -20.62
N GLN A 347 -4.35 -20.87 -19.34
CA GLN A 347 -4.50 -19.77 -18.39
C GLN A 347 -3.57 -18.60 -18.68
N ILE A 348 -2.31 -18.89 -19.05
CA ILE A 348 -1.36 -17.84 -19.42
C ILE A 348 -1.84 -17.13 -20.70
N ILE A 349 -2.35 -17.87 -21.69
CA ILE A 349 -2.97 -17.27 -22.90
C ILE A 349 -4.09 -16.31 -22.50
N ALA A 350 -5.05 -16.77 -21.70
CA ALA A 350 -6.18 -15.94 -21.29
C ALA A 350 -5.77 -14.64 -20.55
N ILE A 351 -4.69 -14.69 -19.77
CA ILE A 351 -4.16 -13.49 -19.09
C ILE A 351 -3.47 -12.55 -20.07
N VAL A 352 -2.63 -13.08 -20.95
CA VAL A 352 -1.87 -12.26 -21.91
C VAL A 352 -2.83 -11.56 -22.87
N ASP A 353 -3.81 -12.28 -23.40
CA ASP A 353 -4.83 -11.74 -24.29
C ASP A 353 -5.73 -10.72 -23.56
N GLY A 354 -6.16 -11.03 -22.33
CA GLY A 354 -6.95 -10.10 -21.52
C GLY A 354 -6.21 -8.79 -21.21
N ARG A 355 -4.90 -8.84 -20.93
CA ARG A 355 -4.09 -7.64 -20.70
C ARG A 355 -3.89 -6.80 -21.95
N LEU A 356 -3.82 -7.40 -23.13
CA LEU A 356 -3.75 -6.66 -24.39
C LEU A 356 -5.04 -5.87 -24.63
N VAL A 357 -6.20 -6.44 -24.31
CA VAL A 357 -7.50 -5.77 -24.39
C VAL A 357 -7.61 -4.63 -23.39
N GLU A 358 -7.24 -4.84 -22.13
CA GLU A 358 -7.29 -3.78 -21.10
C GLU A 358 -6.29 -2.65 -21.37
N ALA A 359 -5.11 -2.94 -21.92
CA ALA A 359 -4.14 -1.92 -22.33
C ALA A 359 -4.66 -1.09 -23.52
N TYR A 360 -5.41 -1.72 -24.43
CA TYR A 360 -6.09 -1.06 -25.54
C TYR A 360 -7.20 -0.14 -25.04
N GLU A 361 -8.09 -0.63 -24.16
CA GLU A 361 -9.16 0.19 -23.56
C GLU A 361 -8.60 1.34 -22.69
N SER A 362 -7.52 1.11 -21.93
CA SER A 362 -6.87 2.18 -21.15
C SER A 362 -6.24 3.26 -22.04
N SER A 363 -5.81 2.91 -23.25
CA SER A 363 -5.31 3.88 -24.24
C SER A 363 -6.46 4.69 -24.83
N ASP A 364 -7.59 4.07 -25.15
CA ASP A 364 -8.77 4.75 -25.68
C ASP A 364 -9.42 5.67 -24.63
N VAL A 365 -9.52 5.24 -23.38
CA VAL A 365 -10.03 6.08 -22.27
C VAL A 365 -9.09 7.27 -22.01
N ALA A 366 -7.76 7.09 -22.11
CA ALA A 366 -6.81 8.20 -22.03
C ALA A 366 -6.92 9.17 -23.21
N THR A 367 -7.36 8.69 -24.38
CA THR A 367 -7.59 9.49 -25.58
C THR A 367 -8.91 10.26 -25.49
N VAL A 368 -9.95 9.65 -24.91
CA VAL A 368 -11.26 10.28 -24.62
C VAL A 368 -11.14 11.33 -23.50
N LEU A 369 -10.36 11.08 -22.44
CA LEU A 369 -10.10 12.10 -21.42
C LEU A 369 -9.34 13.31 -21.97
N LYS A 370 -8.46 13.12 -22.96
CA LYS A 370 -7.78 14.23 -23.65
C LYS A 370 -8.72 15.03 -24.55
N SER A 371 -9.74 14.41 -25.14
CA SER A 371 -10.73 15.12 -25.96
C SER A 371 -11.75 15.89 -25.13
N GLU A 372 -12.17 15.37 -23.97
CA GLU A 372 -13.09 16.06 -23.06
C GLU A 372 -12.45 17.28 -22.38
N ILE A 373 -11.15 17.23 -22.07
CA ILE A 373 -10.41 18.37 -21.48
C ILE A 373 -10.18 19.51 -22.49
N SER A 374 -10.30 19.27 -23.80
CA SER A 374 -10.10 20.27 -24.85
C SER A 374 -11.35 21.07 -25.24
N THR A 375 -12.49 20.92 -24.55
CA THR A 375 -13.73 21.64 -24.93
C THR A 375 -14.20 22.67 -23.90
N GLY A 376 -13.72 23.91 -24.07
CA GLY A 376 -14.47 25.15 -23.86
C GLY A 376 -13.76 26.26 -23.06
N PRO A 377 -14.07 27.57 -23.26
CA PRO A 377 -14.89 28.20 -24.30
C PRO A 377 -14.18 29.36 -25.05
N HIS A 378 -14.51 29.60 -26.32
CA HIS A 378 -14.50 30.96 -26.87
C HIS A 378 -15.58 31.14 -27.94
N ASN A 379 -16.22 32.30 -27.89
CA ASN A 379 -17.48 32.63 -28.55
C ASN A 379 -17.27 33.49 -29.81
N LYS A 380 -18.17 33.28 -30.79
CA LYS A 380 -18.70 34.18 -31.84
C LYS A 380 -17.97 34.41 -33.19
N LYS A 381 -18.70 33.91 -34.20
CA LYS A 381 -19.24 34.59 -35.42
C LYS A 381 -18.41 34.63 -36.71
N GLN A 382 -19.00 33.99 -37.73
CA GLN A 382 -19.46 34.52 -39.04
C GLN A 382 -18.81 33.87 -40.27
N GLY A 383 -19.65 33.39 -41.21
CA GLY A 383 -19.29 33.22 -42.62
C GLY A 383 -19.70 31.90 -43.27
N ASN A 384 -20.80 31.91 -44.04
CA ASN A 384 -21.17 30.90 -45.04
C ASN A 384 -20.02 30.64 -46.04
N THR A 385 -19.91 29.42 -46.58
CA THR A 385 -20.19 29.06 -47.99
C THR A 385 -19.99 27.54 -48.20
N GLU A 386 -20.83 26.99 -49.07
CA GLU A 386 -21.06 25.60 -49.47
C GLU A 386 -19.83 24.80 -49.98
N VAL A 387 -19.90 23.46 -49.95
CA VAL A 387 -19.97 22.58 -51.17
C VAL A 387 -19.54 21.10 -50.89
N LYS A 388 -20.53 20.20 -51.08
CA LYS A 388 -20.54 18.80 -51.63
C LYS A 388 -19.85 17.56 -50.98
N LYS A 389 -20.75 16.59 -50.72
CA LYS A 389 -20.80 15.14 -51.10
C LYS A 389 -19.76 14.19 -50.45
N ARG A 390 -20.17 13.12 -49.73
CA ARG A 390 -20.92 11.90 -50.15
C ARG A 390 -21.45 11.17 -48.88
N LYS A 391 -22.77 10.97 -48.63
CA LYS A 391 -23.62 9.76 -48.93
C LYS A 391 -22.80 8.50 -49.28
N SER A 392 -22.93 7.32 -48.68
CA SER A 392 -24.03 6.52 -48.13
C SER A 392 -23.37 5.32 -47.38
N VAL A 393 -23.90 4.67 -46.35
CA VAL A 393 -24.96 3.65 -46.37
C VAL A 393 -25.25 3.30 -44.90
N ALA A 394 -26.45 3.62 -44.44
CA ALA A 394 -27.06 3.04 -43.25
C ALA A 394 -28.41 2.48 -43.72
N ALA A 395 -28.41 1.23 -44.18
CA ALA A 395 -29.61 0.45 -44.52
C ALA A 395 -29.18 -0.98 -44.93
N SER A 396 -28.90 -1.84 -43.95
CA SER A 396 -29.01 -3.32 -44.07
C SER A 396 -28.49 -4.01 -42.79
N ALA A 397 -29.22 -3.90 -41.68
CA ALA A 397 -29.03 -4.81 -40.54
C ALA A 397 -30.28 -4.90 -39.65
N ALA A 398 -31.47 -4.70 -40.22
CA ALA A 398 -32.74 -4.80 -39.51
C ALA A 398 -33.72 -5.64 -40.33
N SER A 399 -33.42 -6.93 -40.50
CA SER A 399 -34.36 -7.95 -40.98
C SER A 399 -33.75 -9.35 -40.88
N ALA A 400 -33.67 -9.91 -39.67
CA ALA A 400 -33.53 -11.36 -39.46
C ALA A 400 -33.84 -11.71 -38.00
N ALA A 401 -35.06 -11.38 -37.55
CA ALA A 401 -35.61 -11.91 -36.32
C ALA A 401 -36.79 -12.83 -36.69
N SER A 402 -36.67 -14.10 -36.30
CA SER A 402 -37.68 -15.18 -36.19
C SER A 402 -37.33 -16.43 -37.00
N LEU A 403 -36.75 -17.42 -36.31
CA LEU A 403 -37.15 -18.81 -36.47
C LEU A 403 -36.78 -19.61 -35.21
N ASP A 404 -37.79 -20.20 -34.59
CA ASP A 404 -37.71 -21.15 -33.48
C ASP A 404 -36.88 -22.39 -33.82
N SER A 405 -36.14 -22.91 -32.84
CA SER A 405 -36.09 -24.36 -32.62
C SER A 405 -35.67 -24.69 -31.19
N ASN A 406 -36.59 -25.35 -30.50
CA ASN A 406 -36.39 -26.06 -29.24
C ASN A 406 -35.29 -27.12 -29.38
N VAL A 407 -34.22 -27.02 -28.58
CA VAL A 407 -33.39 -28.17 -28.22
C VAL A 407 -33.12 -28.13 -26.71
N SER A 408 -33.56 -29.21 -26.06
CA SER A 408 -33.40 -29.61 -24.68
C SER A 408 -31.98 -29.41 -24.14
N ARG A 409 -31.81 -28.50 -23.16
CA ARG A 409 -30.55 -28.30 -22.45
C ARG A 409 -30.64 -28.78 -21.01
N GLY A 410 -30.69 -30.09 -20.85
CA GLY A 410 -30.37 -30.78 -19.60
C GLY A 410 -28.88 -31.10 -19.56
N ARG A 411 -28.08 -30.25 -18.90
CA ARG A 411 -26.88 -30.67 -18.16
C ARG A 411 -26.41 -29.56 -17.22
N ILE A 412 -26.41 -29.92 -15.95
CA ILE A 412 -25.96 -29.16 -14.80
C ILE A 412 -24.47 -28.83 -14.98
N VAL A 413 -24.13 -27.57 -15.24
CA VAL A 413 -22.80 -26.99 -15.05
C VAL A 413 -23.01 -25.67 -14.33
N GLY A 414 -22.72 -25.65 -13.03
CA GLY A 414 -22.90 -24.50 -12.18
C GLY A 414 -21.84 -23.43 -12.42
N ASP A 415 -22.28 -22.26 -12.87
CA ASP A 415 -21.92 -20.90 -12.42
C ASP A 415 -20.47 -20.69 -11.91
N ASN A 416 -19.47 -20.81 -12.79
CA ASN A 416 -18.13 -20.23 -12.60
C ASN A 416 -18.01 -18.97 -13.48
N LYS A 417 -18.46 -17.83 -12.98
CA LYS A 417 -18.12 -16.52 -13.57
C LYS A 417 -16.75 -16.07 -13.07
N ASP A 418 -15.77 -16.18 -13.97
CA ASP A 418 -14.67 -15.23 -14.21
C ASP A 418 -13.81 -14.77 -13.02
N GLU A 419 -13.41 -15.67 -12.13
CA GLU A 419 -12.13 -15.45 -11.45
C GLU A 419 -11.01 -15.92 -12.39
N CYS A 420 -9.94 -15.15 -12.53
CA CYS A 420 -8.70 -15.64 -13.13
C CYS A 420 -7.67 -15.87 -12.01
N PRO A 421 -7.70 -17.03 -11.32
CA PRO A 421 -6.86 -17.31 -10.15
C PRO A 421 -5.36 -17.06 -10.38
N LEU A 422 -4.88 -17.20 -11.61
CA LEU A 422 -3.45 -17.05 -11.91
C LEU A 422 -2.95 -15.60 -11.73
N LEU A 423 -3.80 -14.56 -11.83
CA LEU A 423 -3.42 -13.19 -11.48
C LEU A 423 -3.28 -12.97 -9.97
N VAL A 424 -3.96 -13.79 -9.16
CA VAL A 424 -3.91 -13.74 -7.69
C VAL A 424 -2.64 -14.42 -7.15
N LEU A 425 -2.05 -15.36 -7.90
CA LEU A 425 -0.86 -16.12 -7.52
C LEU A 425 0.30 -15.28 -6.93
N PRO A 426 0.82 -14.22 -7.60
CA PRO A 426 1.94 -13.46 -7.05
C PRO A 426 1.59 -12.78 -5.72
N PHE A 427 0.32 -12.39 -5.51
CA PHE A 427 -0.13 -11.80 -4.25
C PHE A 427 -0.16 -12.83 -3.12
N ILE A 428 -0.51 -14.09 -3.42
CA ILE A 428 -0.52 -15.18 -2.43
C ILE A 428 0.90 -15.63 -2.07
N LEU A 429 1.81 -15.70 -3.05
CA LEU A 429 3.22 -15.98 -2.78
C LEU A 429 3.82 -14.89 -1.88
N HIS A 430 3.54 -13.62 -2.19
CA HIS A 430 3.98 -12.49 -1.38
C HIS A 430 3.36 -12.54 0.03
N LEU A 431 2.04 -12.76 0.15
CA LEU A 431 1.37 -12.88 1.45
C LEU A 431 1.91 -14.07 2.27
N THR A 432 2.24 -15.19 1.63
CA THR A 432 2.82 -16.37 2.30
C THR A 432 4.18 -16.03 2.90
N PHE A 433 5.06 -15.41 2.12
CA PHE A 433 6.38 -14.98 2.59
C PHE A 433 6.27 -13.94 3.73
N MET A 434 5.38 -12.97 3.58
CA MET A 434 5.13 -11.94 4.59
C MET A 434 4.56 -12.54 5.88
N THR A 435 3.60 -13.46 5.78
CA THR A 435 2.99 -14.12 6.94
C THR A 435 3.98 -15.03 7.65
N PHE A 436 4.82 -15.76 6.90
CA PHE A 436 5.92 -16.53 7.47
C PHE A 436 6.88 -15.64 8.26
N THR A 437 7.30 -14.52 7.66
CA THR A 437 8.19 -13.55 8.32
C THR A 437 7.55 -12.96 9.57
N ALA A 438 6.27 -12.58 9.47
CA ALA A 438 5.46 -12.03 10.57
C ALA A 438 5.38 -12.95 11.78
N PHE A 439 5.23 -14.26 11.53
CA PHE A 439 5.07 -15.24 12.60
C PHE A 439 6.39 -15.76 13.16
N PHE A 440 7.39 -16.04 12.30
CA PHE A 440 8.59 -16.76 12.71
C PHE A 440 9.82 -15.87 12.97
N VAL A 441 9.90 -14.68 12.38
CA VAL A 441 11.16 -13.90 12.35
C VAL A 441 11.04 -12.59 13.13
N MET A 442 9.94 -11.85 12.96
CA MET A 442 9.75 -10.55 13.60
C MET A 442 8.90 -10.64 14.87
N HIS A 443 8.82 -9.52 15.59
CA HIS A 443 7.90 -9.37 16.72
C HIS A 443 6.45 -9.50 16.25
N VAL A 444 5.72 -10.44 16.83
CA VAL A 444 4.36 -10.77 16.37
C VAL A 444 3.39 -9.61 16.54
N GLN A 445 3.63 -8.70 17.51
CA GLN A 445 2.82 -7.49 17.76
C GLN A 445 2.63 -6.71 16.46
N VAL A 446 3.73 -6.50 15.74
CA VAL A 446 3.81 -5.69 14.52
C VAL A 446 3.12 -6.36 13.31
N SER A 447 2.66 -7.61 13.43
CA SER A 447 2.04 -8.35 12.31
C SER A 447 0.84 -7.62 11.71
N THR A 448 0.01 -6.98 12.53
CA THR A 448 -1.21 -6.28 12.08
C THR A 448 -0.88 -5.15 11.13
N ARG A 449 0.07 -4.27 11.49
CA ARG A 449 0.52 -3.17 10.62
C ARG A 449 1.43 -3.63 9.47
N PHE A 450 2.11 -4.77 9.62
CA PHE A 450 2.97 -5.33 8.58
C PHE A 450 2.17 -5.94 7.42
N LEU A 451 1.09 -6.66 7.74
CA LEU A 451 0.26 -7.37 6.77
C LEU A 451 -0.88 -6.50 6.20
N SER A 452 -1.22 -5.38 6.82
CA SER A 452 -2.38 -4.55 6.47
C SER A 452 -2.39 -3.98 5.05
N ALA A 453 -1.25 -3.91 4.36
CA ALA A 453 -1.17 -3.46 2.97
C ALA A 453 -1.37 -4.59 1.94
N SER A 454 -1.59 -5.84 2.38
CA SER A 454 -1.70 -7.01 1.50
C SER A 454 -3.13 -7.20 0.98
N PRO A 455 -3.40 -7.05 -0.34
CA PRO A 455 -4.74 -7.16 -0.90
C PRO A 455 -5.48 -8.48 -0.63
N PRO A 456 -4.84 -9.67 -0.68
CA PRO A 456 -5.56 -10.93 -0.52
C PRO A 456 -6.26 -11.10 0.83
N ILE A 457 -5.80 -10.41 1.87
CA ILE A 457 -6.46 -10.43 3.20
C ILE A 457 -7.87 -9.87 3.08
N TYR A 458 -8.03 -8.74 2.40
CA TYR A 458 -9.33 -8.10 2.21
C TYR A 458 -10.15 -8.77 1.12
N TRP A 459 -9.53 -9.32 0.08
CA TRP A 459 -10.23 -10.10 -0.93
C TRP A 459 -10.85 -11.37 -0.32
N ALA A 460 -10.11 -12.09 0.51
CA ALA A 460 -10.64 -13.24 1.24
C ALA A 460 -11.75 -12.82 2.23
N ALA A 461 -11.54 -11.74 2.97
CA ALA A 461 -12.55 -11.21 3.90
C ALA A 461 -13.84 -10.78 3.18
N SER A 462 -13.75 -10.16 1.99
CA SER A 462 -14.92 -9.73 1.22
C SER A 462 -15.77 -10.89 0.69
N ARG A 463 -15.16 -12.07 0.52
CA ARG A 463 -15.83 -13.33 0.19
C ARG A 463 -16.51 -13.95 1.40
N ILE A 464 -15.89 -13.89 2.59
CA ILE A 464 -16.53 -14.31 3.85
C ILE A 464 -17.79 -13.48 4.11
N LEU A 465 -17.75 -12.17 3.80
CA LEU A 465 -18.87 -11.24 3.97
C LEU A 465 -19.92 -11.30 2.85
N ALA A 466 -19.68 -12.03 1.75
CA ALA A 466 -20.64 -12.09 0.66
C ALA A 466 -21.95 -12.77 1.12
N PRO A 467 -23.13 -12.24 0.78
CA PRO A 467 -24.41 -12.87 1.13
C PRO A 467 -24.47 -14.27 0.51
N ALA A 468 -24.71 -15.30 1.33
CA ALA A 468 -25.06 -16.62 0.79
C ALA A 468 -26.41 -16.49 0.05
N ARG A 469 -26.52 -17.03 -1.17
CA ARG A 469 -27.82 -17.31 -1.80
C ARG A 469 -28.56 -18.33 -0.92
N GLY A 470 -29.26 -17.84 0.10
CA GLY A 470 -29.91 -18.66 1.13
C GLY A 470 -29.65 -18.17 2.57
N GLY A 471 -30.07 -16.94 2.90
CA GLY A 471 -30.50 -16.48 4.23
C GLY A 471 -29.52 -16.45 5.42
N SER A 472 -28.46 -17.26 5.45
CA SER A 472 -27.53 -17.34 6.58
C SER A 472 -26.26 -16.57 6.27
N CYS A 473 -26.18 -15.31 6.69
CA CYS A 473 -24.91 -14.62 6.82
C CYS A 473 -24.04 -15.44 7.82
N LYS A 474 -23.00 -16.10 7.31
CA LYS A 474 -22.19 -17.08 8.06
C LYS A 474 -21.55 -16.38 9.26
N ARG A 475 -21.72 -16.94 10.47
CA ARG A 475 -21.11 -16.54 11.77
C ARG A 475 -19.68 -15.94 11.67
N TRP A 476 -18.87 -16.44 10.73
CA TRP A 476 -17.53 -15.95 10.41
C TRP A 476 -17.46 -14.49 9.91
N GLY A 477 -18.40 -14.04 9.08
CA GLY A 477 -18.45 -12.64 8.61
C GLY A 477 -18.68 -11.66 9.76
N TYR A 478 -19.51 -12.05 10.73
CA TYR A 478 -19.72 -11.28 11.95
C TYR A 478 -18.41 -11.16 12.76
N PHE A 479 -17.67 -12.25 12.94
CA PHE A 479 -16.37 -12.21 13.64
C PHE A 479 -15.36 -11.28 12.96
N VAL A 480 -15.29 -11.27 11.62
CA VAL A 480 -14.41 -10.35 10.87
C VAL A 480 -14.82 -8.90 11.12
N ILE A 481 -16.11 -8.57 11.07
CA ILE A 481 -16.59 -7.20 11.31
C ILE A 481 -16.30 -6.78 12.76
N VAL A 482 -16.61 -7.64 13.74
CA VAL A 482 -16.33 -7.37 15.16
C VAL A 482 -14.84 -7.13 15.37
N TYR A 483 -13.97 -7.95 14.78
CA TYR A 483 -12.53 -7.76 14.83
C TYR A 483 -12.10 -6.38 14.29
N PHE A 484 -12.57 -5.99 13.09
CA PHE A 484 -12.20 -4.72 12.47
C PHE A 484 -12.67 -3.53 13.32
N VAL A 485 -13.93 -3.56 13.76
CA VAL A 485 -14.51 -2.50 14.60
C VAL A 485 -13.80 -2.42 15.95
N ALA A 486 -13.59 -3.56 16.61
CA ALA A 486 -12.91 -3.60 17.90
C ALA A 486 -11.49 -3.02 17.82
N TYR A 487 -10.71 -3.35 16.79
CA TYR A 487 -9.34 -2.85 16.65
C TYR A 487 -9.28 -1.38 16.29
N ILE A 488 -10.28 -0.84 15.57
CA ILE A 488 -10.39 0.61 15.38
C ILE A 488 -10.64 1.29 16.72
N LEU A 489 -11.63 0.82 17.49
CA LEU A 489 -11.99 1.43 18.77
C LEU A 489 -10.85 1.31 19.81
N LEU A 490 -10.31 0.11 19.99
CA LEU A 490 -9.18 -0.13 20.90
C LEU A 490 -7.93 0.61 20.44
N GLY A 491 -7.63 0.59 19.15
CA GLY A 491 -6.49 1.33 18.59
C GLY A 491 -6.61 2.81 18.87
N SER A 492 -7.74 3.43 18.51
CA SER A 492 -7.97 4.85 18.74
C SER A 492 -7.99 5.24 20.23
N LEU A 493 -8.24 4.29 21.14
CA LEU A 493 -8.16 4.53 22.58
C LEU A 493 -6.73 4.37 23.13
N LEU A 494 -6.08 3.24 22.81
CA LEU A 494 -4.83 2.81 23.43
C LEU A 494 -3.61 3.49 22.79
N PHE A 495 -3.52 3.46 21.46
CA PHE A 495 -2.36 3.94 20.72
C PHE A 495 -2.02 5.40 21.02
N PRO A 496 -2.94 6.38 20.91
CA PRO A 496 -2.57 7.77 21.16
C PRO A 496 -2.25 8.00 22.63
N ASN A 497 -2.73 7.18 23.56
CA ASN A 497 -2.48 7.33 24.99
C ASN A 497 -1.23 6.56 25.49
N PHE A 498 -0.31 6.15 24.61
CA PHE A 498 0.89 5.39 24.94
C PHE A 498 0.64 4.03 25.61
N TYR A 499 -0.55 3.44 25.40
CA TYR A 499 -0.78 2.05 25.76
C TYR A 499 -0.36 1.14 24.61
N PRO A 500 0.31 0.00 24.89
CA PRO A 500 0.70 -0.96 23.87
C PRO A 500 -0.48 -1.37 22.99
N PHE A 501 -0.35 -1.17 21.69
CA PHE A 501 -1.30 -1.57 20.67
C PHE A 501 -0.54 -2.08 19.45
N THR A 502 -1.01 -3.21 18.90
CA THR A 502 -0.43 -4.04 17.82
C THR A 502 0.80 -3.48 17.12
#